data_AF-A0A382G6K9-F1
#
_entry.id   AF-A0A382G6K9-F1
#
_cell.length_a   1.000
_cell.length_b   1.000
_cell.length_c   1.000
_cell.angle_alpha   90.00
_cell.angle_beta   90.00
_cell.angle_gamma   90.00
#
_symmetry.space_group_name_H-M   'P 1'
#
loop_
_entity.id
_entity.type
_entity.pdbx_description
1 polymer ?
#
loop_
_entity_poly.entity_id
_entity_poly.type
_entity_poly.pdbx_seq_one_letter_code
_entity_poly.pdbx_strand_id
1 'polypeptide(L)' 'MNRSLFSWLFVFCSCTFPTSPEKPNIIVIMADDLGYGDVGAYGAKPENVKTPNIDQLANKGL' A
#
# COMPACT_ATOMS: atom_id res chain seq x y z
N MET A 1 -24.85 12.40 -49.55
CA MET A 1 -23.61 11.92 -48.88
C MET A 1 -23.51 12.59 -47.52
N ASN A 2 -23.73 11.79 -46.49
CA ASN A 2 -24.27 12.20 -45.20
C ASN A 2 -23.16 12.73 -44.28
N ARG A 3 -23.25 14.00 -43.86
CA ARG A 3 -22.33 14.63 -42.88
C ARG A 3 -22.71 14.32 -41.42
N SER A 4 -23.56 13.32 -41.18
CA SER A 4 -24.15 13.01 -39.87
C SER A 4 -23.78 11.62 -39.34
N LEU A 5 -22.64 11.05 -39.77
CA LEU A 5 -22.21 9.72 -39.30
C LEU A 5 -21.00 9.71 -38.37
N PHE A 6 -20.35 10.86 -38.14
CA PHE A 6 -19.11 10.93 -37.35
C PHE A 6 -19.31 11.30 -35.86
N SER A 7 -20.56 11.38 -35.39
CA SER A 7 -20.89 11.87 -34.04
C SER A 7 -21.34 10.78 -33.06
N TRP A 8 -21.11 9.49 -33.38
CA TRP A 8 -21.56 8.35 -32.56
C TRP A 8 -20.41 7.45 -32.05
N LEU A 9 -19.18 7.98 -31.98
CA LEU A 9 -18.01 7.25 -31.44
C LEU A 9 -17.34 7.98 -30.28
N PHE A 10 -18.11 8.69 -29.45
CA PHE A 10 -17.61 9.38 -28.26
C PHE A 10 -18.57 9.26 -27.06
N VAL A 11 -19.26 8.13 -26.94
CA VAL A 11 -19.93 7.74 -25.69
C VAL A 11 -19.15 6.58 -25.07
N PHE A 12 -17.85 6.79 -24.83
CA PHE A 12 -17.10 5.93 -23.92
C PHE A 12 -17.50 6.33 -22.51
N CYS A 13 -18.47 5.59 -21.98
CA CYS A 13 -18.88 5.59 -20.58
C CYS A 13 -17.63 5.53 -19.70
N SER A 14 -17.29 6.66 -19.06
CA SER A 14 -16.24 6.73 -18.07
C SER A 14 -16.84 6.32 -16.73
N CYS A 15 -16.87 5.01 -16.45
CA CYS A 15 -17.05 4.54 -15.08
C CYS A 15 -15.81 4.93 -14.28
N THR A 16 -15.90 6.01 -13.52
CA THR A 16 -14.90 6.37 -12.50
C THR A 16 -15.00 5.38 -11.36
N PHE A 17 -14.05 4.46 -11.27
CA PHE A 17 -13.86 3.67 -10.05
C PHE A 17 -13.44 4.63 -8.92
N PRO A 18 -13.99 4.49 -7.70
CA PRO A 18 -13.54 5.29 -6.58
C PRO A 18 -12.04 5.02 -6.36
N THR A 19 -11.25 6.07 -6.52
CA THR A 19 -9.81 6.07 -6.36
C THR A 19 -9.50 6.29 -4.89
N SER A 20 -9.14 5.20 -4.21
CA SER A 20 -8.75 5.16 -2.79
C SER A 20 -9.89 5.55 -1.82
N PRO A 21 -9.97 4.92 -0.62
CA PRO A 21 -10.83 5.46 0.43
C PRO A 21 -10.43 6.90 0.76
N GLU A 22 -11.43 7.76 0.98
CA GLU A 22 -11.24 9.18 1.33
C GLU A 22 -10.41 9.37 2.61
N LYS A 23 -10.39 8.34 3.47
CA LYS A 23 -9.61 8.29 4.69
C LYS A 23 -8.82 6.98 4.73
N PRO A 24 -7.53 7.01 5.10
CA PRO A 24 -6.77 5.79 5.26
C PRO A 24 -7.29 4.98 6.45
N ASN A 25 -7.10 3.67 6.40
CA ASN A 25 -7.22 2.83 7.58
C ASN A 25 -5.95 2.99 8.42
N ILE A 26 -6.11 3.14 9.74
CA ILE A 26 -4.99 3.27 10.68
C ILE A 26 -4.95 2.00 11.53
N ILE A 27 -3.79 1.33 11.55
CA ILE A 27 -3.53 0.19 12.41
C ILE A 27 -2.36 0.56 13.31
N VAL A 28 -2.58 0.52 14.62
CA VAL A 28 -1.53 0.70 15.63
C VAL A 28 -1.15 -0.68 16.15
N ILE A 29 0.11 -1.06 15.96
CA ILE A 29 0.68 -2.29 16.48
C ILE A 29 1.65 -1.89 17.58
N MET A 30 1.37 -2.30 18.80
CA MET A 30 2.20 -2.04 19.97
C MET A 30 2.63 -3.37 20.57
N ALA A 31 3.92 -3.50 20.81
CA ALA A 31 4.50 -4.63 21.53
C ALA A 31 4.99 -4.13 22.89
N ASP A 32 4.74 -4.93 23.93
CA ASP A 32 5.25 -4.67 25.27
C ASP A 32 6.71 -5.13 25.37
N ASP A 33 7.55 -4.37 26.09
CA ASP A 33 8.98 -4.66 26.34
C ASP A 33 9.84 -5.02 25.10
N LEU A 34 9.46 -4.55 23.90
CA LEU A 34 10.26 -4.76 22.70
C LEU A 34 11.48 -3.82 22.68
N GLY A 35 12.68 -4.38 22.79
CA GLY A 35 13.93 -3.64 22.71
C GLY A 35 14.26 -3.18 21.28
N TYR A 36 15.02 -2.11 21.17
CA TYR A 36 15.45 -1.58 19.87
C TYR A 36 16.26 -2.60 19.06
N GLY A 37 17.14 -3.35 19.74
CA GLY A 37 18.01 -4.36 19.11
C GLY A 37 17.33 -5.70 18.79
N ASP A 38 16.02 -5.84 19.04
CA ASP A 38 15.30 -7.10 18.86
C ASP A 38 14.67 -7.23 17.46
N VAL A 39 14.64 -6.14 16.68
CA VAL A 39 14.09 -6.12 15.32
C VAL A 39 15.22 -6.12 14.29
N GLY A 40 15.09 -6.97 13.28
CA GLY A 40 16.08 -7.14 12.20
C GLY A 40 16.42 -5.83 11.49
N ALA A 41 15.41 -5.01 11.18
CA ALA A 41 15.58 -3.67 10.62
C ALA A 41 16.46 -2.73 11.45
N TYR A 42 16.66 -3.00 12.75
CA TYR A 42 17.48 -2.21 13.68
C TYR A 42 18.75 -2.94 14.14
N GLY A 43 19.14 -4.04 13.48
CA GLY A 43 20.41 -4.73 13.70
C GLY A 43 20.33 -6.04 14.47
N ALA A 44 19.13 -6.54 14.77
CA ALA A 44 18.98 -7.91 15.29
C ALA A 44 19.51 -8.91 14.25
N LYS A 45 20.32 -9.86 14.70
CA LYS A 45 20.89 -10.85 13.79
C LYS A 45 19.91 -12.00 13.53
N PRO A 46 19.78 -12.50 12.28
CA PRO A 46 18.83 -13.57 11.93
C PRO A 46 19.08 -14.90 12.65
N GLU A 47 20.30 -15.14 13.15
CA GLU A 47 20.62 -16.28 14.01
C GLU A 47 19.97 -16.21 15.40
N ASN A 48 19.65 -15.00 15.89
CA ASN A 48 19.04 -14.79 17.20
C ASN A 48 17.52 -14.65 17.09
N VAL A 49 17.06 -13.70 16.25
CA VAL A 49 15.65 -13.35 16.09
C VAL A 49 15.38 -13.04 14.62
N LYS A 50 14.26 -13.54 14.10
CA LYS A 50 13.79 -13.26 12.75
C LYS A 50 12.49 -12.47 12.81
N THR A 51 12.47 -11.29 12.20
CA THR A 51 11.30 -10.40 12.14
C THR A 51 10.86 -10.12 10.71
N PRO A 52 10.71 -11.13 9.83
CA PRO A 52 10.60 -10.93 8.38
C PRO A 52 9.42 -10.04 7.96
N ASN A 53 8.32 -10.06 8.72
CA ASN A 53 7.16 -9.20 8.46
C ASN A 53 7.43 -7.73 8.86
N ILE A 54 8.08 -7.50 10.01
CA ILE A 54 8.44 -6.15 10.46
C ILE A 54 9.55 -5.59 9.56
N ASP A 55 10.52 -6.42 9.18
CA ASP A 55 11.58 -6.05 8.24
C ASP A 55 11.00 -5.69 6.86
N GLN A 56 10.01 -6.45 6.39
CA GLN A 56 9.30 -6.11 5.15
C GLN A 56 8.51 -4.79 5.29
N LEU A 57 7.85 -4.56 6.43
CA LEU A 57 7.15 -3.31 6.70
C LEU A 57 8.10 -2.11 6.71
N ALA A 58 9.26 -2.23 7.36
CA ALA A 58 10.30 -1.20 7.39
C ALA A 58 10.83 -0.91 5.97
N ASN A 59 11.13 -1.95 5.18
CA ASN A 59 11.60 -1.80 3.80
C ASN A 59 10.58 -1.17 2.84
N LYS A 60 9.28 -1.28 3.14
CA LYS A 60 8.19 -0.68 2.35
C LYS A 60 7.71 0.67 2.91
N GLY A 61 8.23 1.07 4.07
CA GLY A 61 7.85 2.26 4.81
C GLY A 61 8.92 3.36 4.75
N LEU A 62 9.05 4.09 5.86
CA LEU A 62 10.05 5.13 6.12
C LEU A 62 11.06 4.65 7.18
#